data_AF-A0A2E8D782-F1
#
_entry.id   AF-A0A2E8D782-F1
#
_cell.length_a   1.000
_cell.length_b   1.000
_cell.length_c   1.000
_cell.angle_alpha   90.00
_cell.angle_beta   90.00
_cell.angle_gamma   90.00
#
_symmetry.space_group_name_H-M   'P 1'
#
loop_
_entity.id
_entity.type
_entity.pdbx_description
1 polymer ?
#
loop_
_entity_poly.entity_id
_entity_poly.type
_entity_poly.pdbx_seq_one_letter_code
_entity_poly.pdbx_strand_id
1 'polypeptide(L)'
;MKCTDLAKRIERLRPAADPRDVARLCLLLSISADDIDILAEESVLANAWKEMDLRVQAATDQHAAMTEELESLARSDPQRFTPDQIWVLIRAIKVQSQILQLYVGEPALDV
;
A
#
# COMPACT_ATOMS: atom_id res chain seq x y z
N MET A 1 -19.11 4.66 12.55
CA MET A 1 -18.10 4.56 13.64
C MET A 1 -17.09 5.69 13.49
N LYS A 2 -16.51 6.26 14.57
CA LYS A 2 -15.45 7.29 14.43
C LYS A 2 -14.07 6.65 14.31
N CYS A 3 -13.13 7.33 13.66
CA CYS A 3 -11.73 6.87 13.52
C CYS A 3 -11.07 6.55 14.88
N THR A 4 -11.38 7.32 15.93
CA THR A 4 -10.90 7.05 17.29
C THR A 4 -11.41 5.74 17.89
N ASP A 5 -12.60 5.30 17.47
CA ASP A 5 -13.17 4.03 17.94
C ASP A 5 -12.52 2.86 17.21
N LEU A 6 -12.22 3.03 15.91
CA LEU A 6 -11.47 2.07 15.12
C LEU A 6 -10.05 1.88 15.67
N ALA A 7 -9.34 2.97 15.98
CA ALA A 7 -8.00 2.91 16.57
C ALA A 7 -7.98 2.10 17.87
N LYS A 8 -8.92 2.37 18.79
CA LYS A 8 -9.06 1.61 20.06
C LYS A 8 -9.34 0.14 19.83
N ARG A 9 -10.10 -0.20 18.80
CA ARG A 9 -10.39 -1.61 18.44
C ARG A 9 -9.15 -2.30 17.90
N ILE A 10 -8.39 -1.64 17.03
CA ILE A 10 -7.11 -2.16 16.50
C ILE A 10 -6.11 -2.37 17.63
N GLU A 11 -5.99 -1.41 18.57
CA GLU A 11 -5.11 -1.54 19.75
C GLU A 11 -5.51 -2.72 20.65
N ARG A 12 -6.81 -3.05 20.77
CA ARG A 12 -7.25 -4.24 21.52
C ARG A 12 -6.88 -5.54 20.82
N LEU A 13 -7.05 -5.59 19.49
CA LEU A 13 -6.63 -6.73 18.67
C LEU A 13 -5.11 -6.94 18.70
N ARG A 14 -4.34 -5.84 18.79
CA ARG A 14 -2.87 -5.90 18.84
C ARG A 14 -2.31 -4.87 19.85
N PRO A 15 -2.21 -5.24 21.14
CA PRO A 15 -1.79 -4.34 22.22
C PRO A 15 -0.38 -3.77 22.10
N ALA A 16 0.46 -4.36 21.24
CA ALA A 16 1.85 -3.97 21.02
C ALA A 16 2.08 -3.35 19.63
N ALA A 17 1.03 -2.91 18.94
CA ALA A 17 1.16 -2.24 17.64
C ALA A 17 1.83 -0.86 17.81
N ASP A 18 2.69 -0.49 16.86
CA ASP A 18 3.25 0.87 16.82
C ASP A 18 2.11 1.87 16.52
N PRO A 19 2.05 3.03 17.19
CA PRO A 19 1.01 4.03 16.95
C PRO A 19 0.91 4.50 15.49
N ARG A 20 2.03 4.51 14.75
CA ARG A 20 2.06 4.84 13.32
C ARG A 20 1.37 3.78 12.49
N ASP A 21 1.54 2.51 12.85
CA ASP A 21 0.87 1.39 12.17
C ASP A 21 -0.63 1.45 12.44
N VAL A 22 -1.05 1.71 13.69
CA VAL A 22 -2.46 1.89 14.03
C VAL A 22 -3.09 3.03 13.21
N ALA A 23 -2.42 4.18 13.12
CA ALA A 23 -2.92 5.32 12.35
C ALA A 23 -3.00 5.00 10.84
N ARG A 24 -1.96 4.36 10.28
CA ARG A 24 -1.95 3.92 8.89
C ARG A 24 -3.09 2.95 8.59
N LEU A 25 -3.30 1.97 9.44
CA LEU A 25 -4.38 0.99 9.30
C LEU A 25 -5.75 1.62 9.41
N CYS A 26 -5.94 2.59 10.31
CA CYS A 26 -7.19 3.35 10.39
C CYS A 26 -7.50 4.04 9.06
N LEU A 27 -6.50 4.67 8.44
CA LEU A 27 -6.66 5.31 7.13
C LEU A 27 -7.01 4.27 6.05
N LEU A 28 -6.22 3.20 5.94
CA LEU A 28 -6.40 2.18 4.90
C LEU A 28 -7.77 1.50 5.00
N LEU A 29 -8.19 1.13 6.22
CA LEU A 29 -9.49 0.53 6.45
C LEU A 29 -10.64 1.49 6.13
N SER A 30 -10.47 2.79 6.43
CA SER A 30 -11.46 3.82 6.11
C SER A 30 -11.53 4.12 4.62
N ILE A 31 -10.44 3.91 3.88
CA ILE A 31 -10.40 4.02 2.43
C ILE A 31 -11.04 2.78 1.78
N SER A 32 -10.76 1.59 2.31
CA SER A 32 -11.20 0.32 1.69
C SER A 32 -12.68 0.00 1.95
N ALA A 33 -13.26 0.52 3.02
CA ALA A 33 -14.63 0.24 3.41
C ALA A 33 -15.52 1.45 3.07
N ASP A 34 -16.50 1.25 2.18
CA ASP A 34 -17.52 2.26 1.86
C ASP A 34 -18.32 2.67 3.11
N ASP A 35 -18.51 1.73 4.04
CA ASP A 35 -19.08 1.97 5.36
C ASP A 35 -18.20 1.37 6.46
N ILE A 36 -17.61 2.25 7.26
CA ILE A 36 -16.74 1.91 8.38
C ILE A 36 -17.47 1.16 9.50
N ASP A 37 -18.82 1.25 9.59
CA ASP A 37 -19.60 0.52 10.59
C ASP A 37 -19.63 -0.99 10.33
N ILE A 38 -19.34 -1.45 9.12
CA ILE A 38 -19.15 -2.88 8.80
C ILE A 38 -17.96 -3.47 9.58
N LEU A 39 -16.96 -2.64 9.91
CA LEU A 39 -15.80 -3.03 10.71
C LEU A 39 -16.07 -3.08 12.22
N ALA A 40 -17.34 -2.95 12.64
CA ALA A 40 -17.70 -3.08 14.06
C ALA A 40 -17.57 -4.52 14.56
N GLU A 41 -17.70 -5.51 13.68
CA GLU A 41 -17.49 -6.92 14.01
C GLU A 41 -15.99 -7.25 14.06
N GLU A 42 -15.55 -7.87 15.15
CA GLU A 42 -14.12 -8.13 15.40
C GLU A 42 -13.51 -9.11 14.40
N SER A 43 -14.29 -10.09 13.94
CA SER A 43 -13.88 -11.06 12.92
C SER A 43 -13.64 -10.38 11.56
N VAL A 44 -14.53 -9.47 11.17
CA VAL A 44 -14.46 -8.69 9.93
C VAL A 44 -13.30 -7.72 10.00
N LEU A 45 -13.13 -7.02 11.13
CA LEU A 45 -12.01 -6.12 11.35
C LEU A 45 -10.66 -6.86 11.28
N ALA A 46 -10.55 -8.03 11.90
CA ALA A 46 -9.32 -8.82 11.88
C ALA A 46 -8.97 -9.31 10.46
N ASN A 47 -9.97 -9.71 9.67
CA ASN A 47 -9.78 -10.13 8.29
C ASN A 47 -9.40 -8.95 7.38
N ALA A 48 -10.16 -7.86 7.43
CA ALA A 48 -9.89 -6.66 6.64
C ALA A 48 -8.50 -6.09 6.98
N TRP A 49 -8.14 -6.10 8.26
CA TRP A 49 -6.80 -5.71 8.71
C TRP A 49 -5.71 -6.57 8.08
N LYS A 50 -5.82 -7.91 8.18
CA LYS A 50 -4.84 -8.84 7.63
C LYS A 50 -4.69 -8.68 6.12
N GLU A 51 -5.79 -8.45 5.41
CA GLU A 51 -5.77 -8.18 3.98
C GLU A 51 -5.01 -6.89 3.67
N MET A 52 -5.30 -5.80 4.38
CA MET A 52 -4.61 -4.52 4.17
C MET A 52 -3.11 -4.60 4.49
N ASP A 53 -2.74 -5.31 5.55
CA ASP A 53 -1.34 -5.52 5.92
C ASP A 53 -0.57 -6.27 4.82
N LEU A 54 -1.15 -7.35 4.28
CA LEU A 54 -0.57 -8.09 3.15
C LEU A 54 -0.45 -7.23 1.89
N ARG A 55 -1.45 -6.38 1.62
CA ARG A 55 -1.47 -5.52 0.44
C ARG A 55 -0.40 -4.42 0.51
N VAL A 56 -0.22 -3.82 1.69
CA VAL A 56 0.84 -2.85 1.94
C VAL A 56 2.22 -3.50 1.85
N GLN A 57 2.39 -4.69 2.43
CA GLN A 57 3.66 -5.41 2.35
C GLN A 57 4.01 -5.73 0.89
N ALA A 58 3.07 -6.27 0.12
CA ALA A 58 3.27 -6.59 -1.29
C ALA A 58 3.63 -5.35 -2.12
N ALA A 59 2.96 -4.22 -1.91
CA ALA A 59 3.28 -2.96 -2.60
C ALA A 59 4.66 -2.42 -2.21
N THR A 60 5.05 -2.56 -0.94
CA THR A 60 6.37 -2.16 -0.44
C THR A 60 7.48 -3.03 -1.05
N ASP A 61 7.27 -4.35 -1.10
CA ASP A 61 8.22 -5.28 -1.71
C ASP A 61 8.40 -5.02 -3.21
N GLN A 62 7.30 -4.76 -3.93
CA GLN A 62 7.36 -4.39 -5.36
C GLN A 62 8.09 -3.07 -5.58
N HIS A 63 7.86 -2.07 -4.72
CA HIS A 63 8.58 -0.80 -4.81
C HIS A 63 10.09 -0.97 -4.55
N ALA A 64 10.46 -1.79 -3.57
CA ALA A 64 11.87 -2.08 -3.29
C ALA A 64 12.55 -2.76 -4.48
N ALA A 65 11.92 -3.79 -5.05
CA ALA A 65 12.43 -4.47 -6.24
C ALA A 65 12.56 -3.54 -7.45
N MET A 66 11.55 -2.68 -7.67
CA MET A 66 11.58 -1.70 -8.76
C MET A 66 12.68 -0.64 -8.56
N THR A 67 12.91 -0.21 -7.32
CA THR A 67 13.99 0.75 -7.01
C THR A 67 15.35 0.15 -7.39
N GLU A 68 15.57 -1.13 -7.08
CA GLU A 68 16.79 -1.85 -7.45
C GLU A 68 16.96 -1.97 -8.98
N GLU A 69 15.88 -2.30 -9.71
CA GLU A 69 15.89 -2.35 -11.18
C GLU A 69 16.23 -0.97 -11.79
N LEU A 70 15.64 0.10 -11.26
CA LEU A 70 15.91 1.48 -11.71
C LEU A 70 17.34 1.92 -11.40
N GLU A 71 17.89 1.59 -10.24
CA GLU A 71 19.27 1.90 -9.90
C GLU A 71 20.25 1.16 -10.82
N SER A 72 19.97 -0.10 -11.15
CA SER A 72 20.74 -0.87 -12.12
C SER A 72 20.70 -0.22 -13.51
N LEU A 73 19.50 0.20 -13.94
CA LEU A 73 19.30 0.90 -15.20
C LEU A 73 19.99 2.28 -15.23
N ALA A 74 19.93 3.05 -14.15
CA ALA A 74 20.57 4.36 -14.05
C ALA A 74 22.10 4.30 -14.10
N ARG A 75 22.68 3.15 -13.72
CA ARG A 75 24.12 2.88 -13.86
C ARG A 75 24.52 2.46 -15.27
N SER A 76 23.56 2.14 -16.15
CA SER A 76 23.82 1.79 -17.55
C SER A 76 23.83 3.01 -18.47
N ASP A 77 24.49 2.91 -19.63
CA ASP A 77 24.59 4.02 -20.59
C ASP A 77 23.21 4.38 -21.19
N PRO A 78 22.65 5.57 -20.89
CA PRO A 78 21.31 5.96 -21.32
C PRO A 78 21.15 6.05 -22.84
N GLN A 79 22.25 6.25 -23.58
CA GLN A 79 22.20 6.40 -25.04
C GLN A 79 22.00 5.06 -25.77
N ARG A 80 22.04 3.94 -25.05
CA ARG A 80 21.93 2.58 -25.62
C ARG A 80 20.78 1.77 -25.02
N PHE A 81 19.75 2.44 -24.49
CA PHE A 81 18.61 1.72 -23.92
C PHE A 81 17.99 0.76 -24.93
N THR A 82 17.94 -0.51 -24.55
CA THR A 82 17.27 -1.55 -25.32
C THR A 82 15.76 -1.47 -25.12
N PRO A 83 14.95 -2.07 -26.01
CA PRO A 83 13.50 -2.15 -25.82
C PRO A 83 13.07 -2.71 -24.45
N ASP A 84 13.82 -3.67 -23.90
CA ASP A 84 13.56 -4.23 -22.57
C ASP A 84 13.75 -3.19 -21.46
N GLN A 85 14.76 -2.33 -21.58
CA GLN A 85 15.03 -1.25 -20.63
C GLN A 85 13.95 -0.16 -20.67
N ILE A 86 13.34 0.08 -21.84
CA ILE A 86 12.18 0.97 -21.96
C ILE A 86 10.96 0.37 -21.23
N TRP A 87 10.76 -0.95 -21.31
CA TRP A 87 9.70 -1.64 -20.57
C TRP A 87 9.90 -1.58 -19.05
N VAL A 88 11.14 -1.61 -18.57
CA VAL A 88 11.46 -1.38 -17.14
C VAL A 88 11.01 0.02 -16.71
N LEU A 89 11.29 1.06 -17.51
CA LEU A 89 10.84 2.43 -17.21
C LEU A 89 9.31 2.56 -17.18
N ILE A 90 8.60 1.96 -18.14
CA ILE A 90 7.12 1.98 -18.16
C ILE A 90 6.55 1.25 -16.94
N ARG A 91 7.13 0.09 -16.58
CA ARG A 91 6.72 -0.65 -15.39
C ARG A 91 7.00 0.14 -14.12
N ALA A 92 8.11 0.87 -14.05
CA ALA A 92 8.47 1.71 -12.93
C ALA A 92 7.42 2.79 -12.64
N ILE A 93 6.94 3.47 -13.68
CA ILE A 93 5.87 4.47 -13.57
C ILE A 93 4.60 3.84 -12.98
N LYS A 94 4.27 2.61 -13.41
CA LYS A 94 3.11 1.87 -12.88
C LYS A 94 3.28 1.49 -11.41
N VAL A 95 4.45 0.98 -11.02
CA VAL A 95 4.73 0.58 -9.63
C VAL A 95 4.78 1.78 -8.68
N GLN A 96 5.39 2.90 -9.07
CA GLN A 96 5.41 4.13 -8.26
C GLN A 96 4.00 4.66 -7.97
N SER A 97 3.07 4.48 -8.91
CA SER A 97 1.69 4.92 -8.74
C SER A 97 0.92 4.05 -7.71
N GLN A 98 1.28 2.78 -7.54
CA GLN A 98 0.55 1.82 -6.69
C GLN A 98 0.66 2.10 -5.19
N ILE A 99 1.85 2.47 -4.69
CA ILE A 99 1.99 2.84 -3.27
C ILE A 99 1.17 4.09 -2.97
N LEU A 100 1.20 5.09 -3.84
CA LEU A 100 0.47 6.34 -3.63
C LEU A 100 -1.05 6.10 -3.59
N GLN A 101 -1.57 5.22 -4.44
CA GLN A 101 -2.99 4.85 -4.48
C GLN A 101 -3.50 4.24 -3.19
N LEU A 102 -2.67 3.42 -2.50
CA LEU A 102 -3.05 2.85 -1.21
C LEU A 102 -3.36 3.95 -0.17
N TYR A 103 -2.67 5.09 -0.23
CA TYR A 103 -2.87 6.20 0.72
C TYR A 103 -3.90 7.24 0.26
N VAL A 104 -4.11 7.38 -1.05
CA VAL A 104 -5.04 8.36 -1.62
C VAL A 104 -6.46 7.79 -1.77
N GLY A 105 -6.60 6.47 -1.89
CA GLY A 105 -7.90 5.81 -2.02
C GLY A 105 -8.55 5.94 -3.39
N GLU A 106 -7.83 6.49 -4.37
CA GLU A 106 -8.28 6.57 -5.75
C GLU A 106 -7.72 5.39 -6.58
N PRO A 107 -8.52 4.81 -7.49
CA PRO A 107 -8.04 3.77 -8.39
C PRO A 107 -6.94 4.32 -9.31
N ALA A 108 -6.07 3.42 -9.78
CA ALA A 108 -5.04 3.77 -10.75
C ALA A 108 -5.65 4.43 -11.98
N LEU A 109 -5.10 5.59 -12.38
CA LEU A 109 -5.28 6.10 -13.73
C LEU A 109 -4.76 5.03 -14.68
N ASP A 110 -5.66 4.47 -15.48
CA ASP A 110 -5.33 3.50 -16.52
C ASP A 110 -4.61 4.28 -17.63
N VAL A 111 -3.29 4.08 -17.73
CA VAL A 111 -2.43 4.62 -18.80
C VAL A 111 -1.86 3.47 -19.62
#